data_AF-A0A3A8JNW1-F1
#
_entry.id   AF-A0A3A8JNW1-F1
#
_cell.length_a   1.000
_cell.length_b   1.000
_cell.length_c   1.000
_cell.angle_alpha   90.00
_cell.angle_beta   90.00
_cell.angle_gamma   90.00
#
_symmetry.space_group_name_H-M   'P 1'
#
loop_
_entity.id
_entity.type
_entity.pdbx_description
1 polymer ?
#
loop_
_entity_poly.entity_id
_entity_poly.type
_entity_poly.pdbx_seq_one_letter_code
_entity_poly.pdbx_strand_id
1 'polypeptide(L)'
;MCTVGGSRVPLPPDAVVPANVPALVVVPPAYEGVEEQSLRLRTEEGVDVEARLLRGPDNSGVLAPAAPLVPGTRYHLEGNVPCSDGRTGQPFVAMADFTAGPEVALPTATATATGVLAQVDWNYGAIRVWDGGASCSSDIMGAQVTLGFTPAPELVPFLPWVHWELDVDGQTWATAPHGAVDASGAARPADGFRTMRDLLTVYTFCGNEPPGMPPSAMGLAPGRHVATLRPVLEQSGTALPALEASFELTCHRMCGCADGGYDTPISDPDADDGLPVKAKGCSQSGGGLSVLGLLAALRVWRRGPRANRP
;
A
#
# COMPACT_ATOMS: atom_id res chain seq x y z
N MET A 1 -4.64 -12.72 -8.17
CA MET A 1 -3.60 -12.47 -9.19
C MET A 1 -2.35 -12.11 -8.42
N CYS A 2 -1.34 -12.98 -8.41
CA CYS A 2 -0.10 -12.75 -7.67
C CYS A 2 0.65 -11.57 -8.31
N THR A 3 0.92 -10.50 -7.57
CA THR A 3 1.87 -9.49 -8.06
C THR A 3 3.28 -9.99 -7.79
N VAL A 4 4.15 -9.96 -8.82
CA VAL A 4 5.51 -10.52 -8.81
C VAL A 4 6.46 -9.80 -7.83
N GLY A 5 5.95 -8.88 -7.01
CA GLY A 5 6.68 -8.29 -5.90
C GLY A 5 6.78 -9.30 -4.76
N GLY A 6 7.81 -10.14 -4.77
CA GLY A 6 8.02 -11.14 -3.72
C GLY A 6 7.93 -10.53 -2.31
N SER A 7 7.46 -11.34 -1.36
CA SER A 7 7.42 -10.98 0.05
C SER A 7 8.78 -10.47 0.51
N ARG A 8 8.77 -9.35 1.24
CA ARG A 8 10.00 -8.69 1.69
C ARG A 8 10.15 -8.83 3.18
N VAL A 9 11.40 -8.98 3.60
CA VAL A 9 11.84 -8.78 4.99
C VAL A 9 12.65 -7.48 4.99
N PRO A 10 12.06 -6.33 5.35
CA PRO A 10 12.82 -5.10 5.47
C PRO A 10 13.81 -5.30 6.63
N LEU A 11 15.09 -5.24 6.30
CA LEU A 11 16.18 -5.24 7.26
C LEU A 11 16.85 -3.86 7.26
N PRO A 12 17.49 -3.46 8.36
CA PRO A 12 18.44 -2.36 8.34
C PRO A 12 19.49 -2.55 7.23
N PRO A 13 20.10 -1.47 6.69
CA PRO A 13 21.03 -1.55 5.57
C PRO A 13 22.21 -2.53 5.75
N ASP A 14 22.62 -2.78 6.98
CA ASP A 14 23.70 -3.68 7.38
C ASP A 14 23.21 -5.05 7.88
N ALA A 15 21.90 -5.30 7.86
CA ALA A 15 21.25 -6.48 8.43
C ALA A 15 21.62 -6.74 9.91
N VAL A 16 21.96 -5.68 10.65
CA VAL A 16 22.17 -5.74 12.10
C VAL A 16 20.89 -5.30 12.79
N VAL A 17 20.22 -6.26 13.44
CA VAL A 17 18.93 -6.04 14.12
C VAL A 17 19.19 -5.87 15.61
N PRO A 18 18.73 -4.79 16.26
CA PRO A 18 18.88 -4.65 17.70
C PRO A 18 18.37 -5.87 18.48
N ALA A 19 19.06 -6.28 19.53
CA ALA A 19 18.68 -7.49 20.27
C ALA A 19 17.29 -7.43 20.94
N ASN A 20 16.78 -6.22 21.17
CA ASN A 20 15.50 -5.94 21.81
C ASN A 20 14.34 -5.64 20.85
N VAL A 21 14.53 -5.81 19.53
CA VAL A 21 13.49 -5.57 18.52
C VAL A 21 13.09 -6.90 17.84
N PRO A 22 11.98 -6.93 17.08
CA PRO A 22 11.49 -8.15 16.47
C PRO A 22 12.39 -8.61 15.33
N ALA A 23 12.34 -9.91 15.06
CA ALA A 23 13.20 -10.57 14.09
C ALA A 23 12.66 -10.57 12.64
N LEU A 24 11.41 -10.15 12.40
CA LEU A 24 10.82 -10.15 11.07
C LEU A 24 9.71 -9.13 10.94
N VAL A 25 9.64 -8.47 9.78
CA VAL A 25 8.42 -7.87 9.25
C VAL A 25 8.10 -8.57 7.96
N VAL A 26 7.00 -9.33 7.88
CA VAL A 26 6.57 -9.80 6.56
C VAL A 26 5.59 -8.82 5.99
N VAL A 27 5.90 -8.32 4.81
CA VAL A 27 4.97 -7.58 3.98
C VAL A 27 4.61 -8.48 2.80
N PRO A 28 3.45 -9.15 2.81
CA PRO A 28 3.01 -9.94 1.67
C PRO A 28 2.78 -9.03 0.45
N PRO A 29 2.94 -9.54 -0.79
CA PRO A 29 2.40 -8.85 -1.95
C PRO A 29 0.91 -8.61 -1.77
N ALA A 30 0.39 -7.57 -2.45
CA ALA A 30 -1.01 -7.20 -2.38
C ALA A 30 -1.93 -8.45 -2.42
N TYR A 31 -2.92 -8.47 -1.52
CA TYR A 31 -3.95 -9.51 -1.33
C TYR A 31 -3.61 -10.75 -0.50
N GLU A 32 -2.38 -10.91 -0.04
CA GLU A 32 -2.00 -12.14 0.69
C GLU A 32 -1.64 -11.88 2.13
N GLY A 33 -1.67 -12.94 2.92
CA GLY A 33 -1.17 -12.98 4.28
C GLY A 33 -0.09 -14.05 4.36
N VAL A 34 0.82 -13.93 5.32
CA VAL A 34 1.74 -15.02 5.62
C VAL A 34 0.99 -16.15 6.29
N GLU A 35 1.31 -17.38 5.94
CA GLU A 35 0.81 -18.51 6.69
C GLU A 35 1.50 -18.56 8.06
N GLU A 36 0.81 -18.11 9.11
CA GLU A 36 1.39 -17.95 10.45
C GLU A 36 2.06 -19.23 10.98
N GLN A 37 1.50 -20.39 10.64
CA GLN A 37 2.02 -21.69 11.07
C GLN A 37 3.37 -22.05 10.44
N SER A 38 3.70 -21.43 9.31
CA SER A 38 4.95 -21.63 8.58
C SER A 38 6.08 -20.71 9.04
N LEU A 39 5.78 -19.67 9.82
CA LEU A 39 6.78 -18.74 10.32
C LEU A 39 7.70 -19.40 11.34
N ARG A 40 9.01 -19.32 11.09
CA ARG A 40 10.05 -19.81 12.00
C ARG A 40 11.17 -18.79 12.09
N LEU A 41 11.61 -18.53 13.32
CA LEU A 41 12.88 -17.89 13.63
C LEU A 41 13.81 -18.97 14.15
N ARG A 42 15.03 -19.05 13.62
CA ARG A 42 16.03 -20.03 13.98
C ARG A 42 17.37 -19.38 14.25
N THR A 43 18.19 -20.02 15.10
CA THR A 43 19.61 -19.70 15.21
C THR A 43 20.39 -20.22 14.00
N GLU A 44 21.65 -19.84 13.84
CA GLU A 44 22.56 -20.36 12.80
C GLU A 44 22.71 -21.89 12.86
N GLU A 45 22.59 -22.48 14.05
CA GLU A 45 22.61 -23.94 14.26
C GLU A 45 21.27 -24.62 13.91
N GLY A 46 20.25 -23.87 13.49
CA GLY A 46 18.94 -24.37 13.11
C GLY A 46 17.99 -24.62 14.28
N VAL A 47 18.27 -24.10 15.47
CA VAL A 47 17.39 -24.24 16.65
C VAL A 47 16.24 -23.24 16.55
N ASP A 48 15.00 -23.71 16.66
CA ASP A 48 13.81 -22.85 16.68
C ASP A 48 13.81 -21.93 17.91
N VAL A 49 13.60 -20.64 17.67
CA VAL A 49 13.43 -19.60 18.70
C VAL A 49 11.94 -19.39 18.91
N GLU A 50 11.50 -19.49 20.16
CA GLU A 50 10.10 -19.19 20.51
C GLU A 50 9.76 -17.74 20.17
N ALA A 51 8.75 -17.54 19.33
CA ALA A 51 8.31 -16.22 18.91
C ALA A 51 6.80 -16.20 18.62
N ARG A 52 6.20 -15.01 18.74
CA ARG A 52 4.79 -14.75 18.43
C ARG A 52 4.67 -13.75 17.29
N LEU A 53 3.69 -13.93 16.41
CA LEU A 53 3.36 -12.95 15.39
C LEU A 53 2.48 -11.84 15.97
N LEU A 54 2.91 -10.59 15.83
CA LEU A 54 2.11 -9.40 16.09
C LEU A 54 1.58 -8.90 14.74
N ARG A 55 0.27 -8.98 14.52
CA ARG A 55 -0.35 -8.55 13.25
C ARG A 55 -0.40 -7.03 13.18
N GLY A 56 -0.01 -6.48 12.03
CA GLY A 56 -0.12 -5.07 11.70
C GLY A 56 -1.13 -4.79 10.59
N PRO A 57 -1.22 -3.52 10.14
CA PRO A 57 -2.07 -3.15 9.01
C PRO A 57 -1.62 -3.83 7.72
N ASP A 58 -2.55 -3.96 6.79
CA ASP A 58 -2.32 -4.49 5.43
C ASP A 58 -1.68 -5.88 5.38
N ASN A 59 -2.07 -6.76 6.30
CA ASN A 59 -1.54 -8.11 6.47
C ASN A 59 -0.02 -8.14 6.74
N SER A 60 0.57 -6.99 7.09
CA SER A 60 1.94 -6.99 7.61
C SER A 60 1.95 -7.62 9.00
N GLY A 61 3.10 -8.15 9.41
CA GLY A 61 3.21 -8.73 10.73
C GLY A 61 4.64 -8.80 11.21
N VAL A 62 4.79 -8.71 12.53
CA VAL A 62 6.05 -8.57 13.22
C VAL A 62 6.31 -9.81 14.08
N LEU A 63 7.38 -10.57 13.81
CA LEU A 63 7.70 -11.75 14.61
C LEU A 63 8.50 -11.35 15.85
N ALA A 64 7.86 -11.46 17.02
CA ALA A 64 8.38 -11.05 18.31
C ALA A 64 8.90 -12.25 19.11
N PRO A 65 10.22 -12.38 19.32
CA PRO A 65 10.80 -13.41 20.18
C PRO A 65 10.23 -13.34 21.62
N ALA A 66 10.09 -14.49 22.28
CA ALA A 66 9.64 -14.56 23.67
C ALA A 66 10.70 -14.05 24.67
N ALA A 67 11.97 -14.08 24.28
CA ALA A 67 13.11 -13.52 24.99
C ALA A 67 13.96 -12.67 24.03
N PRO A 68 14.70 -11.65 24.52
CA PRO A 68 15.60 -10.86 23.68
C PRO A 68 16.57 -11.75 22.89
N LEU A 69 16.92 -11.30 21.68
CA LEU A 69 17.92 -11.98 20.86
C LEU A 69 19.29 -11.85 21.52
N VAL A 70 20.18 -12.80 21.25
CA VAL A 70 21.53 -12.80 21.82
C VAL A 70 22.46 -11.99 20.92
N PRO A 71 23.06 -10.87 21.40
CA PRO A 71 23.97 -10.07 20.58
C PRO A 71 25.14 -10.89 20.01
N GLY A 72 25.48 -10.63 18.75
CA GLY A 72 26.51 -11.33 17.98
C GLY A 72 26.04 -12.64 17.34
N THR A 73 24.85 -13.15 17.70
CA THR A 73 24.30 -14.38 17.13
C THR A 73 23.63 -14.10 15.79
N ARG A 74 23.84 -14.99 14.83
CA ARG A 74 23.13 -14.99 13.54
C ARG A 74 21.82 -15.73 13.66
N TYR A 75 20.81 -15.18 13.03
CA TYR A 75 19.48 -15.75 12.98
C TYR A 75 19.03 -15.91 11.55
N HIS A 76 18.35 -17.02 11.31
CA HIS A 76 17.67 -17.33 10.07
C HIS A 76 16.18 -17.23 10.29
N LEU A 77 15.49 -16.68 9.31
CA LEU A 77 14.06 -16.54 9.38
C LEU A 77 13.42 -16.98 8.07
N GLU A 78 12.39 -17.80 8.19
CA GLU A 78 11.64 -18.41 7.08
C GLU A 78 10.12 -18.30 7.29
N GLY A 79 9.39 -18.22 6.19
CA GLY A 79 7.92 -18.27 6.17
C GLY A 79 7.35 -18.52 4.78
N ASN A 80 6.25 -19.27 4.71
CA ASN A 80 5.53 -19.53 3.48
C ASN A 80 4.53 -18.42 3.17
N VAL A 81 4.45 -18.10 1.88
CA VAL A 81 3.52 -17.14 1.32
C VAL A 81 2.62 -17.93 0.37
N PRO A 82 1.29 -17.87 0.53
CA PRO A 82 0.35 -18.71 -0.20
C PRO A 82 0.32 -18.45 -1.72
N CYS A 83 0.96 -17.38 -2.22
CA CYS A 83 1.32 -17.23 -3.63
C CYS A 83 2.08 -18.45 -4.13
N SER A 84 1.59 -19.08 -5.20
CA SER A 84 2.43 -19.97 -6.00
C SER A 84 3.24 -19.18 -7.04
N ASP A 85 4.43 -19.67 -7.39
CA ASP A 85 5.27 -19.12 -8.46
C ASP A 85 4.66 -19.22 -9.88
N GLY A 86 3.43 -19.73 -10.00
CA GLY A 86 2.69 -19.90 -11.24
C GLY A 86 3.31 -20.91 -12.22
N ARG A 87 4.47 -21.49 -11.91
CA ARG A 87 5.22 -22.41 -12.78
C ARG A 87 5.35 -23.81 -12.19
N THR A 88 5.61 -23.91 -10.90
CA THR A 88 5.78 -25.16 -10.16
C THR A 88 4.62 -25.44 -9.21
N GLY A 89 3.81 -24.42 -8.90
CA GLY A 89 2.71 -24.54 -7.94
C GLY A 89 3.19 -24.58 -6.49
N GLN A 90 4.49 -24.40 -6.24
CA GLN A 90 5.05 -24.32 -4.90
C GLN A 90 4.81 -22.93 -4.31
N PRO A 91 4.49 -22.83 -3.00
CA PRO A 91 4.41 -21.55 -2.31
C PRO A 91 5.77 -20.86 -2.32
N PHE A 92 5.76 -19.52 -2.38
CA PHE A 92 6.99 -18.77 -2.16
C PHE A 92 7.41 -18.88 -0.69
N VAL A 93 8.71 -19.02 -0.47
CA VAL A 93 9.30 -18.92 0.87
C VAL A 93 9.96 -17.55 0.98
N ALA A 94 9.53 -16.75 1.94
CA ALA A 94 10.22 -15.54 2.37
C ALA A 94 11.34 -15.97 3.32
N MET A 95 12.58 -15.59 3.02
CA MET A 95 13.75 -15.91 3.83
C MET A 95 14.58 -14.66 4.10
N ALA A 96 15.16 -14.56 5.30
CA ALA A 96 16.11 -13.52 5.65
C ALA A 96 17.12 -14.00 6.68
N ASP A 97 18.35 -13.56 6.50
CA ASP A 97 19.44 -13.74 7.45
C ASP A 97 19.81 -12.40 8.06
N PHE A 98 20.01 -12.37 9.37
CA PHE A 98 20.44 -11.16 10.07
C PHE A 98 21.31 -11.51 11.28
N THR A 99 22.05 -10.51 11.77
CA THR A 99 22.82 -10.65 13.01
C THR A 99 22.20 -9.79 14.09
N ALA A 100 22.00 -10.36 15.28
CA ALA A 100 21.56 -9.56 16.42
C ALA A 100 22.70 -8.63 16.87
N GLY A 101 22.45 -7.33 16.85
CA GLY A 101 23.34 -6.31 17.39
C GLY A 101 23.19 -6.15 18.91
N PRO A 102 23.86 -5.16 19.51
CA PRO A 102 23.57 -4.75 20.88
C PRO A 102 22.11 -4.25 21.00
N GLU A 103 21.57 -4.27 22.21
CA GLU A 103 20.29 -3.61 22.48
C GLU A 103 20.41 -2.11 22.21
N VAL A 104 19.37 -1.55 21.58
CA VAL A 104 19.28 -0.11 21.31
C VAL A 104 18.15 0.46 22.15
N ALA A 105 18.39 1.61 22.77
CA ALA A 105 17.35 2.29 23.52
C ALA A 105 16.15 2.57 22.61
N LEU A 106 14.95 2.15 23.04
CA LEU A 106 13.73 2.44 22.31
C LEU A 106 13.57 3.96 22.15
N PRO A 107 13.01 4.46 21.04
CA PRO A 107 12.73 5.88 20.90
C PRO A 107 11.75 6.29 22.02
N THR A 108 12.23 7.05 23.00
CA THR A 108 11.42 7.48 24.14
C THR A 108 10.54 8.67 23.80
N ALA A 109 9.48 8.88 24.59
CA ALA A 109 8.32 9.76 24.40
C ALA A 109 8.54 11.28 24.13
N THR A 110 9.76 11.73 23.83
CA THR A 110 9.99 13.11 23.39
C THR A 110 9.63 13.27 21.92
N ALA A 111 8.81 14.26 21.54
CA ALA A 111 8.39 14.50 20.16
C ALA A 111 9.54 14.59 19.15
N THR A 112 10.72 15.06 19.58
CA THR A 112 11.95 15.11 18.78
C THR A 112 12.52 13.73 18.42
N ALA A 113 12.16 12.68 19.15
CA ALA A 113 12.64 11.32 18.91
C ALA A 113 11.92 10.60 17.76
N THR A 114 10.82 11.18 17.24
CA THR A 114 10.12 10.64 16.07
C THR A 114 10.59 11.31 14.78
N GLY A 115 10.71 12.64 14.78
CA GLY A 115 11.14 13.40 13.62
C GLY A 115 10.39 14.72 13.44
N VAL A 116 10.30 15.17 12.19
CA VAL A 116 9.59 16.40 11.79
C VAL A 116 8.66 16.09 10.63
N LEU A 117 7.43 16.63 10.68
CA LEU A 117 6.46 16.59 9.59
C LEU A 117 6.19 18.02 9.12
N ALA A 118 6.20 18.25 7.81
CA ALA A 118 5.88 19.55 7.22
C ALA A 118 5.27 19.41 5.84
N GLN A 119 4.49 20.39 5.39
CA GLN A 119 4.15 20.49 3.97
C GLN A 119 5.41 20.84 3.17
N VAL A 120 5.69 20.08 2.11
CA VAL A 120 6.88 20.30 1.26
C VAL A 120 6.55 20.61 -0.19
N ASP A 121 5.39 20.16 -0.66
CA ASP A 121 4.94 20.43 -2.03
C ASP A 121 3.42 20.60 -2.10
N TRP A 122 2.98 21.34 -3.11
CA TRP A 122 1.58 21.54 -3.45
C TRP A 122 1.44 21.53 -4.98
N ASN A 123 0.45 20.78 -5.46
CA ASN A 123 0.18 20.67 -6.89
C ASN A 123 -1.32 20.72 -7.17
N TYR A 124 -1.68 21.35 -8.29
CA TYR A 124 -3.03 21.36 -8.85
C TYR A 124 -3.01 20.69 -10.22
N GLY A 125 -3.92 19.77 -10.46
CA GLY A 125 -3.96 19.05 -11.74
C GLY A 125 -4.92 17.88 -11.74
N ALA A 126 -4.74 17.01 -12.74
CA ALA A 126 -5.47 15.77 -12.84
C ALA A 126 -4.95 14.75 -11.80
N ILE A 127 -5.83 14.33 -10.90
CA ILE A 127 -5.63 13.25 -9.94
C ILE A 127 -6.27 12.00 -10.52
N ARG A 128 -5.47 10.95 -10.70
CA ARG A 128 -5.98 9.66 -11.15
C ARG A 128 -6.70 8.97 -10.01
N VAL A 129 -7.92 8.50 -10.25
CA VAL A 129 -8.73 7.75 -9.29
C VAL A 129 -9.13 6.42 -9.89
N TRP A 130 -8.81 5.32 -9.21
CA TRP A 130 -9.22 3.98 -9.60
C TRP A 130 -10.67 3.72 -9.18
N ASP A 131 -11.42 3.04 -10.05
CA ASP A 131 -12.71 2.48 -9.64
C ASP A 131 -12.50 1.41 -8.56
N GLY A 132 -13.50 1.14 -7.72
CA GLY A 132 -13.36 0.20 -6.60
C GLY A 132 -12.99 -1.25 -6.97
N GLY A 133 -12.81 -1.56 -8.27
CA GLY A 133 -12.29 -2.82 -8.79
C GLY A 133 -10.88 -2.72 -9.39
N ALA A 134 -10.23 -1.55 -9.31
CA ALA A 134 -8.89 -1.26 -9.84
C ALA A 134 -8.68 -1.68 -11.31
N SER A 135 -9.77 -1.66 -12.08
CA SER A 135 -9.81 -2.15 -13.46
C SER A 135 -9.99 -1.02 -14.46
N CYS A 136 -10.58 0.10 -14.02
CA CYS A 136 -10.61 1.37 -14.74
C CYS A 136 -10.13 2.50 -13.83
N SER A 137 -9.51 3.53 -14.39
CA SER A 137 -9.22 4.78 -13.69
C SER A 137 -9.78 5.97 -14.45
N SER A 138 -10.09 7.03 -13.70
CA SER A 138 -10.53 8.33 -14.22
C SER A 138 -9.62 9.42 -13.70
N ASP A 139 -9.28 10.38 -14.54
CA ASP A 139 -8.52 11.54 -14.13
C ASP A 139 -9.51 12.65 -13.73
N ILE A 140 -9.40 13.14 -12.50
CA ILE A 140 -10.29 14.15 -11.89
C ILE A 140 -9.46 15.36 -11.51
N MET A 141 -9.91 16.56 -11.86
CA MET A 141 -9.24 17.77 -11.44
C MET A 141 -9.28 17.93 -9.93
N GLY A 142 -8.13 18.22 -9.32
CA GLY A 142 -7.97 18.32 -7.88
C GLY A 142 -6.73 19.11 -7.49
N ALA A 143 -6.57 19.28 -6.19
CA ALA A 143 -5.32 19.77 -5.59
C ALA A 143 -4.79 18.70 -4.63
N GLN A 144 -3.48 18.56 -4.57
CA GLN A 144 -2.80 17.63 -3.68
C GLN A 144 -1.67 18.35 -2.94
N VAL A 145 -1.42 17.91 -1.71
CA VAL A 145 -0.29 18.32 -0.89
C VAL A 145 0.54 17.09 -0.57
N THR A 146 1.86 17.24 -0.68
CA THR A 146 2.81 16.25 -0.18
C THR A 146 3.35 16.72 1.17
N LEU A 147 3.24 15.84 2.16
CA LEU A 147 3.80 15.99 3.49
C LEU A 147 5.20 15.37 3.50
N GLY A 148 6.22 16.18 3.77
CA GLY A 148 7.58 15.70 4.00
C GLY A 148 7.74 15.24 5.43
N PHE A 149 8.20 14.00 5.60
CA PHE A 149 8.63 13.47 6.88
C PHE A 149 10.16 13.39 6.91
N THR A 150 10.77 13.83 8.01
CA THR A 150 12.21 13.63 8.27
C THR A 150 12.35 12.83 9.55
N PRO A 151 12.75 11.54 9.49
CA PRO A 151 12.88 10.71 10.68
C PRO A 151 13.99 11.21 11.59
N ALA A 152 13.76 11.16 12.89
CA ALA A 152 14.82 11.39 13.87
C ALA A 152 15.86 10.26 13.79
N PRO A 153 17.17 10.53 13.97
CA PRO A 153 18.22 9.51 13.93
C PRO A 153 17.96 8.32 14.87
N GLU A 154 17.30 8.56 15.99
CA GLU A 154 16.94 7.55 16.98
C GLU A 154 15.84 6.61 16.49
N LEU A 155 14.95 7.08 15.60
CA LEU A 155 13.89 6.26 14.99
C LEU A 155 14.41 5.44 13.81
N VAL A 156 15.43 5.92 13.10
CA VAL A 156 15.93 5.29 11.85
C VAL A 156 16.21 3.79 11.99
N PRO A 157 16.91 3.30 13.04
CA PRO A 157 17.13 1.88 13.23
C PRO A 157 15.82 1.09 13.28
N PHE A 158 14.74 1.69 13.80
CA PHE A 158 13.47 1.03 14.07
C PHE A 158 12.46 1.08 12.91
N LEU A 159 12.69 1.90 11.88
CA LEU A 159 11.76 2.10 10.75
C LEU A 159 11.25 0.81 10.10
N PRO A 160 12.06 -0.27 9.94
CA PRO A 160 11.55 -1.53 9.41
C PRO A 160 10.38 -2.13 10.20
N TRP A 161 10.31 -1.88 11.51
CA TRP A 161 9.29 -2.40 12.43
C TRP A 161 8.23 -1.38 12.83
N VAL A 162 8.22 -0.21 12.20
CA VAL A 162 7.20 0.82 12.42
C VAL A 162 6.16 0.74 11.32
N HIS A 163 4.90 0.59 11.70
CA HIS A 163 3.78 0.90 10.82
C HIS A 163 3.23 2.29 11.12
N TRP A 164 2.47 2.84 10.19
CA TRP A 164 2.09 4.24 10.22
C TRP A 164 0.59 4.42 10.04
N GLU A 165 0.05 5.39 10.74
CA GLU A 165 -1.29 5.91 10.54
C GLU A 165 -1.20 7.42 10.33
N LEU A 166 -1.81 7.91 9.26
CA LEU A 166 -2.03 9.34 9.05
C LEU A 166 -3.50 9.65 9.33
N ASP A 167 -3.74 10.50 10.32
CA ASP A 167 -5.03 11.12 10.53
C ASP A 167 -5.05 12.51 9.89
N VAL A 168 -6.17 12.91 9.31
CA VAL A 168 -6.44 14.30 8.93
C VAL A 168 -7.73 14.75 9.61
N ASP A 169 -7.66 15.86 10.35
CA ASP A 169 -8.78 16.40 11.13
C ASP A 169 -9.44 15.37 12.07
N GLY A 170 -8.63 14.46 12.60
CA GLY A 170 -9.07 13.39 13.51
C GLY A 170 -9.76 12.21 12.83
N GLN A 171 -9.65 12.07 11.50
CA GLN A 171 -10.12 10.91 10.75
C GLN A 171 -8.94 10.22 10.06
N THR A 172 -8.87 8.89 10.13
CA THR A 172 -7.83 8.12 9.45
C THR A 172 -7.90 8.37 7.95
N TRP A 173 -6.86 9.01 7.41
CA TRP A 173 -6.66 9.21 5.99
C TRP A 173 -6.09 7.95 5.36
N ALA A 174 -4.94 7.50 5.87
CA ALA A 174 -4.21 6.37 5.32
C ALA A 174 -3.49 5.59 6.43
N THR A 175 -3.34 4.29 6.22
CA THR A 175 -2.42 3.44 6.97
C THR A 175 -1.32 2.96 6.04
N ALA A 176 -0.14 2.72 6.58
CA ALA A 176 0.95 2.09 5.85
C ALA A 176 1.51 0.91 6.66
N PRO A 177 1.83 -0.21 5.98
CA PRO A 177 2.39 -1.37 6.65
C PRO A 177 3.77 -1.06 7.25
N HIS A 178 4.23 -1.99 8.08
CA HIS A 178 5.57 -1.97 8.61
C HIS A 178 6.65 -1.81 7.52
N GLY A 179 7.66 -0.97 7.77
CA GLY A 179 8.76 -0.74 6.84
C GLY A 179 8.36 0.01 5.56
N ALA A 180 7.19 0.66 5.55
CA ALA A 180 6.76 1.47 4.41
C ALA A 180 7.51 2.79 4.27
N VAL A 181 8.18 3.27 5.32
CA VAL A 181 8.95 4.52 5.33
C VAL A 181 10.43 4.21 5.46
N ASP A 182 11.25 4.79 4.58
CA ASP A 182 12.70 4.60 4.60
C ASP A 182 13.44 5.67 5.41
N ALA A 183 14.78 5.52 5.52
CA ALA A 183 15.62 6.44 6.28
C ALA A 183 15.67 7.88 5.71
N SER A 184 15.23 8.10 4.47
CA SER A 184 15.07 9.44 3.90
C SER A 184 13.72 10.08 4.25
N GLY A 185 12.82 9.32 4.88
CA GLY A 185 11.45 9.71 5.17
C GLY A 185 10.49 9.51 3.99
N ALA A 186 10.95 8.91 2.89
CA ALA A 186 10.08 8.59 1.78
C ALA A 186 9.18 7.42 2.14
N ALA A 187 7.87 7.59 1.92
CA ALA A 187 6.87 6.54 2.09
C ALA A 187 6.60 5.83 0.76
N ARG A 188 6.43 4.50 0.83
CA ARG A 188 5.98 3.71 -0.31
C ARG A 188 4.56 4.14 -0.69
N PRO A 189 4.30 4.42 -1.98
CA PRO A 189 2.95 4.74 -2.44
C PRO A 189 1.96 3.60 -2.15
N ALA A 190 0.69 3.97 -2.00
CA ALA A 190 -0.40 3.01 -2.02
C ALA A 190 -0.40 2.24 -3.34
N ASP A 191 -0.87 1.00 -3.29
CA ASP A 191 -0.93 0.16 -4.49
C ASP A 191 -1.98 0.66 -5.51
N GLY A 192 -2.85 1.60 -5.12
CA GLY A 192 -3.97 2.10 -5.93
C GLY A 192 -5.09 1.08 -6.11
N PHE A 193 -4.86 -0.17 -5.70
CA PHE A 193 -5.77 -1.30 -5.80
C PHE A 193 -6.69 -1.38 -4.58
N ARG A 194 -6.15 -1.14 -3.38
CA ARG A 194 -6.89 -1.19 -2.10
C ARG A 194 -7.34 0.18 -1.64
N THR A 195 -6.50 1.18 -1.86
CA THR A 195 -6.72 2.56 -1.46
C THR A 195 -5.98 3.49 -2.41
N MET A 196 -6.56 4.67 -2.64
CA MET A 196 -5.93 5.77 -3.36
C MET A 196 -5.12 6.68 -2.43
N ARG A 197 -5.36 6.57 -1.12
CA ARG A 197 -4.80 7.46 -0.12
C ARG A 197 -3.40 6.98 0.23
N ASP A 198 -2.41 7.68 -0.30
CA ASP A 198 -1.02 7.54 0.10
C ASP A 198 -0.80 8.07 1.53
N LEU A 199 0.17 7.50 2.24
CA LEU A 199 0.49 7.92 3.60
C LEU A 199 0.89 9.39 3.71
N LEU A 200 1.64 9.91 2.73
CA LEU A 200 2.22 11.26 2.79
C LEU A 200 1.68 12.20 1.69
N THR A 201 0.62 11.80 1.00
CA THR A 201 -0.07 12.65 0.02
C THR A 201 -1.55 12.73 0.38
N VAL A 202 -2.02 13.96 0.54
CA VAL A 202 -3.42 14.29 0.82
C VAL A 202 -3.98 15.09 -0.34
N TYR A 203 -5.25 14.92 -0.65
CA TYR A 203 -5.85 15.59 -1.81
C TYR A 203 -7.30 16.00 -1.60
N THR A 204 -7.73 16.94 -2.42
CA THR A 204 -9.12 17.38 -2.60
C THR A 204 -9.49 17.34 -4.07
N PHE A 205 -10.76 17.09 -4.38
CA PHE A 205 -11.28 17.18 -5.74
C PHE A 205 -11.92 18.55 -6.00
N CYS A 206 -11.65 19.11 -7.18
CA CYS A 206 -12.15 20.40 -7.61
C CYS A 206 -13.35 20.21 -8.51
N GLY A 207 -14.47 19.83 -7.91
CA GLY A 207 -15.74 19.56 -8.58
C GLY A 207 -16.59 18.56 -7.81
N ASN A 208 -17.64 18.05 -8.44
CA ASN A 208 -18.44 16.98 -7.85
C ASN A 208 -17.65 15.68 -7.91
N GLU A 209 -17.53 15.00 -6.77
CA GLU A 209 -16.98 13.65 -6.73
C GLU A 209 -17.86 12.72 -7.58
N PRO A 210 -17.26 11.84 -8.39
CA PRO A 210 -18.00 10.83 -9.13
C PRO A 210 -18.93 10.02 -8.22
N PRO A 211 -20.20 9.84 -8.61
CA PRO A 211 -21.11 9.00 -7.85
C PRO A 211 -20.58 7.57 -7.82
N GLY A 212 -20.56 6.96 -6.62
CA GLY A 212 -20.10 5.59 -6.42
C GLY A 212 -18.60 5.42 -6.14
N MET A 213 -17.87 6.51 -5.90
CA MET A 213 -16.49 6.43 -5.41
C MET A 213 -16.43 5.74 -4.03
N PRO A 214 -15.52 4.77 -3.82
CA PRO A 214 -15.39 4.15 -2.51
C PRO A 214 -14.85 5.16 -1.48
N PRO A 215 -15.19 5.02 -0.18
CA PRO A 215 -14.68 5.91 0.87
C PRO A 215 -13.16 6.03 0.91
N SER A 216 -12.43 4.97 0.53
CA SER A 216 -10.96 4.93 0.43
C SER A 216 -10.38 5.72 -0.74
N ALA A 217 -11.23 6.31 -1.60
CA ALA A 217 -10.83 7.17 -2.71
C ALA A 217 -11.35 8.61 -2.59
N MET A 218 -12.24 8.90 -1.63
CA MET A 218 -12.76 10.26 -1.41
C MET A 218 -11.66 11.21 -0.95
N GLY A 219 -11.71 12.45 -1.43
CA GLY A 219 -10.79 13.52 -1.03
C GLY A 219 -11.23 14.22 0.24
N LEU A 220 -10.41 15.16 0.70
CA LEU A 220 -10.76 16.12 1.74
C LEU A 220 -11.60 17.26 1.14
N ALA A 221 -12.41 17.92 1.96
CA ALA A 221 -13.04 19.18 1.56
C ALA A 221 -11.96 20.26 1.34
N PRO A 222 -12.13 21.21 0.40
CA PRO A 222 -11.19 22.33 0.28
C PRO A 222 -11.12 23.17 1.57
N GLY A 223 -9.92 23.54 2.00
CA GLY A 223 -9.72 24.33 3.21
C GLY A 223 -8.39 24.08 3.90
N ARG A 224 -8.33 24.51 5.17
CA ARG A 224 -7.19 24.25 6.07
C ARG A 224 -7.44 23.00 6.88
N HIS A 225 -6.40 22.20 7.03
CA HIS A 225 -6.45 20.91 7.70
C HIS A 225 -5.25 20.72 8.62
N VAL A 226 -5.37 19.77 9.54
CA VAL A 226 -4.26 19.30 10.36
C VAL A 226 -4.06 17.81 10.10
N ALA A 227 -2.86 17.46 9.65
CA ALA A 227 -2.38 16.09 9.55
C ALA A 227 -1.68 15.69 10.85
N THR A 228 -1.98 14.49 11.35
CA THR A 228 -1.30 13.86 12.48
C THR A 228 -0.74 12.51 12.05
N LEU A 229 0.58 12.40 11.90
CA LEU A 229 1.28 11.17 11.57
C LEU A 229 1.66 10.42 12.85
N ARG A 230 1.21 9.17 12.97
CA ARG A 230 1.44 8.30 14.12
C ARG A 230 2.30 7.11 13.73
N PRO A 231 3.53 7.01 14.25
CA PRO A 231 4.31 5.80 14.18
C PRO A 231 3.87 4.83 15.28
N VAL A 232 3.79 3.55 14.94
CA VAL A 232 3.45 2.50 15.90
C VAL A 232 4.52 1.41 15.87
N LEU A 233 5.09 1.15 17.05
CA LEU A 233 6.06 0.10 17.30
C LEU A 233 5.47 -0.90 18.29
N GLU A 234 4.90 -1.99 17.77
CA GLU A 234 4.07 -2.97 18.50
C GLU A 234 4.74 -3.56 19.76
N GLN A 235 6.07 -3.66 19.78
CA GLN A 235 6.81 -4.23 20.91
C GLN A 235 7.12 -3.24 22.04
N SER A 236 7.04 -1.94 21.79
CA SER A 236 7.52 -0.93 22.73
C SER A 236 6.59 -0.72 23.94
N GLY A 237 5.32 -1.17 23.84
CA GLY A 237 4.28 -0.95 24.87
C GLY A 237 3.96 0.53 25.13
N THR A 238 4.64 1.46 24.43
CA THR A 238 4.58 2.90 24.62
C THR A 238 4.29 3.54 23.27
N ALA A 239 3.24 4.35 23.18
CA ALA A 239 2.96 5.06 21.94
C ALA A 239 4.13 6.00 21.60
N LEU A 240 4.64 5.90 20.37
CA LEU A 240 5.61 6.86 19.87
C LEU A 240 4.92 8.23 19.70
N PRO A 241 5.62 9.34 19.94
CA PRO A 241 5.05 10.67 19.77
C PRO A 241 4.54 10.88 18.35
N ALA A 242 3.30 11.38 18.24
CA ALA A 242 2.72 11.77 16.97
C ALA A 242 3.33 13.08 16.47
N LEU A 243 3.34 13.26 15.15
CA LEU A 243 3.84 14.44 14.47
C LEU A 243 2.68 15.16 13.81
N GLU A 244 2.63 16.49 13.91
CA GLU A 244 1.56 17.30 13.35
C GLU A 244 2.07 18.28 12.29
N ALA A 245 1.31 18.45 11.23
CA ALA A 245 1.54 19.47 10.22
C ALA A 245 0.21 20.08 9.77
N SER A 246 0.14 21.41 9.73
CA SER A 246 -0.98 22.11 9.11
C SER A 246 -0.71 22.32 7.63
N PHE A 247 -1.74 22.16 6.80
CA PHE A 247 -1.66 22.39 5.36
C PHE A 247 -2.97 22.99 4.83
N GLU A 248 -2.93 23.49 3.60
CA GLU A 248 -4.10 24.08 2.94
C GLU A 248 -4.31 23.45 1.57
N LEU A 249 -5.51 22.94 1.33
CA LEU A 249 -5.97 22.42 0.05
C LEU A 249 -6.90 23.44 -0.59
N THR A 250 -6.42 24.08 -1.65
CA THR A 250 -7.21 25.06 -2.40
C THR A 250 -7.53 24.52 -3.78
N CYS A 251 -8.83 24.54 -4.11
CA CYS A 251 -9.26 24.38 -5.48
C CYS A 251 -9.31 25.75 -6.13
N HIS A 252 -8.63 25.91 -7.26
CA HIS A 252 -8.93 27.02 -8.14
C HIS A 252 -10.38 26.88 -8.59
N ARG A 253 -11.21 27.89 -8.29
CA ARG A 253 -12.47 28.05 -9.01
C ARG A 253 -12.09 28.15 -10.48
N MET A 254 -12.38 27.10 -11.25
CA MET A 254 -12.47 27.28 -12.70
C MET A 254 -13.61 28.27 -12.89
N CYS A 255 -13.25 29.53 -13.13
CA CYS A 255 -14.19 30.61 -13.42
C CYS A 255 -15.12 30.13 -14.54
N GLY A 256 -16.40 29.90 -14.22
CA GLY A 256 -17.38 29.44 -15.21
C GLY A 256 -18.61 28.76 -14.62
N CYS A 257 -18.56 28.23 -13.40
CA CYS A 257 -19.78 27.81 -12.71
C CYS A 257 -20.43 29.05 -12.11
N ALA A 258 -21.29 29.69 -12.91
CA ALA A 258 -22.19 30.74 -12.49
C ALA A 258 -22.96 30.30 -11.23
N ASP A 259 -22.70 31.02 -10.15
CA ASP A 259 -23.57 31.18 -9.02
C ASP A 259 -25.00 31.38 -9.56
N GLY A 260 -25.96 30.56 -9.11
CA GLY A 260 -27.33 30.60 -9.61
C GLY A 260 -27.93 32.01 -9.55
N GLY A 261 -28.43 32.48 -10.69
CA GLY A 261 -29.30 33.65 -10.79
C GLY A 261 -28.83 34.68 -11.80
N TYR A 262 -29.42 34.67 -13.00
CA TYR A 262 -30.11 35.82 -13.60
C TYR A 262 -30.86 35.37 -14.86
N ASP A 263 -32.17 35.60 -14.86
CA ASP A 263 -33.08 35.47 -16.00
C ASP A 263 -32.61 36.33 -17.19
N THR A 264 -32.38 35.70 -18.34
CA THR A 264 -32.63 36.33 -19.65
C THR A 264 -33.01 35.26 -20.68
N PRO A 265 -34.18 35.34 -21.34
CA PRO A 265 -34.54 34.43 -22.42
C PRO A 265 -34.15 35.04 -23.76
N ILE A 266 -33.09 34.55 -24.41
CA ILE A 266 -32.82 34.88 -25.81
C ILE A 266 -32.35 33.62 -26.55
N SER A 267 -33.33 33.03 -27.25
CA SER A 267 -33.31 32.45 -28.58
C SER A 267 -32.02 31.86 -29.15
N ASP A 268 -32.04 30.53 -29.28
CA ASP A 268 -31.38 29.76 -30.35
C ASP A 268 -31.98 30.12 -31.73
N PRO A 269 -31.23 29.99 -32.85
CA PRO A 269 -30.84 28.65 -33.32
C PRO A 269 -29.45 28.51 -33.96
N ASP A 270 -28.85 27.33 -33.69
CA ASP A 270 -28.02 26.47 -34.56
C ASP A 270 -26.74 27.04 -35.19
N ALA A 271 -25.58 26.62 -34.62
CA ALA A 271 -24.44 26.09 -35.38
C ALA A 271 -23.44 25.37 -34.44
N ASP A 272 -23.67 24.07 -34.27
CA ASP A 272 -22.70 22.96 -34.28
C ASP A 272 -21.21 23.27 -34.00
N ASP A 273 -20.79 23.05 -32.75
CA ASP A 273 -19.47 22.49 -32.42
C ASP A 273 -19.65 21.55 -31.21
N GLY A 274 -20.31 20.42 -31.49
CA GLY A 274 -20.58 19.36 -30.54
C GLY A 274 -19.32 18.62 -30.10
N LEU A 275 -18.73 19.05 -28.98
CA LEU A 275 -17.87 18.18 -28.17
C LEU A 275 -18.67 17.64 -26.97
N PRO A 276 -19.24 16.43 -27.05
CA PRO A 276 -19.66 15.75 -25.84
C PRO A 276 -18.40 15.38 -25.05
N VAL A 277 -18.31 15.85 -23.81
CA VAL A 277 -17.46 15.26 -22.78
C VAL A 277 -17.96 13.84 -22.57
N LYS A 278 -17.50 12.92 -23.41
CA LYS A 278 -17.73 11.50 -23.23
C LYS A 278 -16.98 11.10 -21.98
N ALA A 279 -17.72 10.99 -20.88
CA ALA A 279 -17.42 9.98 -19.88
C ALA A 279 -17.20 8.67 -20.63
N LYS A 280 -15.94 8.30 -20.80
CA LYS A 280 -15.54 7.07 -21.47
C LYS A 280 -15.81 5.95 -20.47
N GLY A 281 -17.11 5.64 -20.30
CA GLY A 281 -17.54 4.42 -19.65
C GLY A 281 -16.81 3.26 -20.33
N CYS A 282 -16.34 2.32 -19.50
CA CYS A 282 -15.57 1.17 -19.95
C CYS A 282 -16.40 0.42 -21.01
N SER A 283 -16.16 0.71 -22.29
CA SER A 283 -16.78 -0.02 -23.39
C SER A 283 -16.06 -1.34 -23.45
N GLN A 284 -16.62 -2.30 -22.74
CA GLN A 284 -16.46 -3.71 -23.03
C GLN A 284 -16.89 -3.90 -24.50
N SER A 285 -15.94 -3.85 -25.43
CA SER A 285 -16.12 -4.43 -26.74
C SER A 285 -16.20 -5.94 -26.52
N GLY A 286 -17.41 -6.40 -26.21
CA GLY A 286 -17.77 -7.80 -26.16
C GLY A 286 -17.33 -8.47 -27.46
N GLY A 287 -16.70 -9.63 -27.32
CA GLY A 287 -16.27 -10.46 -28.43
C GLY A 287 -17.44 -10.71 -29.37
N GLY A 288 -17.34 -10.15 -30.58
CA GLY A 288 -18.20 -10.51 -31.68
C GLY A 288 -18.01 -11.99 -31.98
N LEU A 289 -19.05 -12.78 -31.73
CA LEU A 289 -19.23 -14.10 -32.30
C LEU A 289 -19.31 -13.95 -33.82
N SER A 290 -18.16 -13.97 -34.51
CA SER A 290 -18.11 -14.30 -35.92
C SER A 290 -18.31 -15.81 -36.06
N VAL A 291 -19.58 -16.19 -36.11
CA VAL A 291 -20.05 -17.39 -36.81
C VAL A 291 -19.49 -17.33 -38.24
N LEU A 292 -18.69 -18.31 -38.64
CA LEU A 292 -18.65 -18.94 -39.97
C LEU A 292 -17.42 -19.86 -40.05
N GLY A 293 -17.65 -21.17 -40.09
CA GLY A 293 -16.61 -22.19 -40.24
C GLY A 293 -17.21 -23.59 -40.26
N LEU A 294 -18.14 -23.82 -41.19
CA LEU A 294 -18.84 -25.09 -41.38
C LEU A 294 -17.95 -26.09 -42.15
N LEU A 295 -17.94 -27.35 -41.68
CA LEU A 295 -17.61 -28.61 -42.37
C LEU A 295 -16.15 -28.95 -42.71
N ALA A 296 -15.61 -29.90 -41.95
CA ALA A 296 -15.07 -31.14 -42.53
C ALA A 296 -15.12 -32.28 -41.51
N ALA A 297 -16.08 -33.18 -41.69
CA ALA A 297 -16.13 -34.47 -41.02
C ALA A 297 -15.00 -35.37 -41.55
N LEU A 298 -14.35 -36.14 -40.69
CA LEU A 298 -13.95 -37.55 -40.94
C LEU A 298 -13.38 -38.21 -39.68
N ARG A 299 -14.24 -39.01 -39.04
CA ARG A 299 -14.01 -40.34 -38.46
C ARG A 299 -12.65 -40.62 -37.79
N VAL A 300 -12.65 -40.65 -36.46
CA VAL A 300 -11.76 -41.54 -35.70
C VAL A 300 -12.60 -42.65 -35.06
N TRP A 301 -12.59 -43.79 -35.73
CA TRP A 301 -12.97 -45.06 -35.13
C TRP A 301 -11.90 -46.08 -35.52
N ARG A 302 -11.02 -46.43 -34.59
CA ARG A 302 -10.86 -47.80 -34.05
C ARG A 302 -9.46 -48.06 -33.47
N ARG A 303 -9.50 -48.55 -32.21
CA ARG A 303 -8.80 -49.72 -31.63
C ARG A 303 -7.27 -49.73 -31.61
N GLY A 304 -6.74 -49.96 -30.40
CA GLY A 304 -5.32 -50.09 -30.05
C GLY A 304 -4.59 -51.30 -30.64
N PRO A 305 -3.39 -51.60 -30.11
CA PRO A 305 -3.34 -52.61 -29.06
C PRO A 305 -2.36 -52.31 -27.91
N ARG A 306 -2.72 -52.85 -26.73
CA ARG A 306 -1.76 -53.34 -25.73
C ARG A 306 -0.96 -54.49 -26.36
N ALA A 307 0.37 -54.44 -26.25
CA ALA A 307 1.21 -55.63 -26.35
C ALA A 307 2.09 -55.70 -25.10
N ASN A 308 2.21 -56.93 -24.60
CA ASN A 308 2.75 -57.33 -23.31
C ASN A 308 4.28 -57.21 -23.20
N ARG A 309 4.73 -57.19 -21.93
CA ARG A 309 5.99 -57.71 -21.37
C ARG A 309 6.60 -58.90 -22.14
N PRO A 310 7.91 -59.22 -21.96
CA PRO A 310 8.83 -58.77 -20.91
C PRO A 310 9.90 -57.77 -21.34
#